data_AF-A0AAI9UR81-F1
#
_entry.id   AF-A0AAI9UR81-F1
#
_cell.length_a   1.000
_cell.length_b   1.000
_cell.length_c   1.000
_cell.angle_alpha   90.00
_cell.angle_beta   90.00
_cell.angle_gamma   90.00
#
_symmetry.space_group_name_H-M   'P 1'
#
loop_
_entity.id
_entity.type
_entity.pdbx_description
1 polymer ?
#
loop_
_entity_poly.entity_id
_entity_poly.type
_entity_poly.pdbx_seq_one_letter_code
_entity_poly.pdbx_strand_id
1 'polypeptide(L)'
;MPGMTPRSGNDTTPRKGHVAIHEVGHWFGLLHTFHGRFCEGINDQVADTPAQAGGSSGCPVGRDSCPDSPGLDPIHNFMDYSDDTCTTEFTPEQEERMHQQFDVYRRWQG
;
A
#
# COMPACT_ATOMS: atom_id res chain seq x y z
N MET A 1 -6.05 2.33 -11.61
CA MET A 1 -4.89 2.48 -10.71
C MET A 1 -3.65 2.54 -11.57
N PRO A 2 -2.80 3.56 -11.46
CA PRO A 2 -1.43 3.44 -11.98
C PRO A 2 -0.80 2.18 -11.36
N GLY A 3 -0.05 1.36 -12.10
CA GLY A 3 0.58 0.14 -11.54
C GLY A 3 -0.22 -1.15 -11.72
N MET A 4 -1.48 -1.23 -11.27
CA MET A 4 -2.34 -2.39 -11.55
C MET A 4 -2.95 -2.28 -12.96
N THR A 5 -2.39 -3.04 -13.90
CA THR A 5 -2.84 -3.03 -15.30
C THR A 5 -4.33 -3.42 -15.43
N PRO A 6 -5.13 -2.65 -16.19
CA PRO A 6 -6.44 -3.11 -16.62
C PRO A 6 -6.31 -4.45 -17.32
N ARG A 7 -7.28 -5.37 -17.17
CA ARG A 7 -7.23 -6.67 -17.87
C ARG A 7 -6.97 -6.44 -19.35
N SER A 8 -5.82 -6.92 -19.82
CA SER A 8 -5.72 -7.34 -21.22
C SER A 8 -6.66 -8.54 -21.40
N GLY A 9 -7.34 -8.64 -22.54
CA GLY A 9 -8.26 -9.76 -22.82
C GLY A 9 -7.64 -11.16 -22.73
N ASN A 10 -6.31 -11.23 -22.62
CA ASN A 10 -5.53 -12.46 -22.46
C ASN A 10 -4.91 -12.65 -21.06
N ASP A 11 -5.26 -11.80 -20.08
CA ASP A 11 -4.82 -11.92 -18.68
C ASP A 11 -5.58 -13.09 -18.00
N THR A 12 -4.89 -14.23 -17.90
CA THR A 12 -5.39 -15.47 -17.29
C THR A 12 -5.04 -15.58 -15.80
N THR A 13 -4.32 -14.60 -15.26
CA THR A 13 -3.85 -14.60 -13.87
C THR A 13 -5.06 -14.49 -12.93
N PRO A 14 -5.28 -15.44 -12.00
CA PRO A 14 -6.38 -15.36 -11.04
C PRO A 14 -6.20 -14.12 -10.15
N ARG A 15 -7.17 -13.20 -10.19
CA ARG A 15 -7.21 -12.05 -9.29
C ARG A 15 -7.79 -12.49 -7.95
N LYS A 16 -7.17 -12.06 -6.85
CA LYS A 16 -7.60 -12.36 -5.48
C LYS A 16 -8.52 -11.29 -4.90
N GLY A 17 -8.68 -10.18 -5.63
CA GLY A 17 -9.55 -9.07 -5.24
C GLY A 17 -8.83 -8.05 -4.36
N HIS A 18 -7.49 -8.04 -4.35
CA HIS A 18 -6.71 -7.14 -3.50
C HIS A 18 -6.85 -5.67 -3.92
N VAL A 19 -7.24 -5.38 -5.17
CA VAL A 19 -7.69 -4.05 -5.59
C VAL A 19 -8.78 -3.51 -4.65
N ALA A 20 -9.77 -4.33 -4.28
CA ALA A 20 -10.84 -3.88 -3.39
C ALA A 20 -10.30 -3.59 -1.98
N ILE A 21 -9.34 -4.38 -1.51
CA ILE A 21 -8.67 -4.16 -0.21
C ILE A 21 -7.89 -2.83 -0.23
N HIS A 22 -7.14 -2.56 -1.31
CA HIS A 22 -6.40 -1.31 -1.53
C HIS A 22 -7.32 -0.09 -1.51
N GLU A 23 -8.41 -0.11 -2.27
CA GLU A 23 -9.36 1.01 -2.32
C GLU A 23 -10.11 1.20 -0.99
N VAL A 24 -10.39 0.13 -0.26
CA VAL A 24 -10.93 0.22 1.10
C VAL A 24 -9.90 0.85 2.06
N GLY A 25 -8.61 0.52 1.93
CA GLY A 25 -7.53 1.18 2.67
C GLY A 25 -7.52 2.70 2.45
N HIS A 26 -7.65 3.15 1.20
CA HIS A 26 -7.82 4.58 0.89
C HIS A 26 -9.08 5.19 1.51
N TRP A 27 -10.20 4.47 1.49
CA TRP A 27 -11.44 4.94 2.12
C TRP A 27 -11.28 5.13 3.64
N PHE A 28 -10.45 4.32 4.28
CA PHE A 28 -10.02 4.46 5.68
C PHE A 28 -8.78 5.36 5.88
N GLY A 29 -8.38 6.14 4.87
CA GLY A 29 -7.37 7.20 5.01
C GLY A 29 -5.91 6.74 4.98
N LEU A 30 -5.64 5.54 4.47
CA LEU A 30 -4.28 5.11 4.13
C LEU A 30 -3.81 5.76 2.83
N LEU A 31 -2.53 6.15 2.80
CA LEU A 31 -1.85 6.62 1.61
C LEU A 31 -1.10 5.45 0.95
N HIS A 32 -0.65 5.63 -0.29
CA HIS A 32 0.30 4.68 -0.88
C HIS A 32 1.57 4.64 -0.03
N THR A 33 2.17 3.45 0.11
CA THR A 33 3.45 3.26 0.83
C THR A 33 4.59 4.10 0.26
N PHE A 34 4.47 4.55 -0.99
CA PHE A 34 5.40 5.45 -1.69
C PHE A 34 4.86 6.87 -1.85
N HIS A 35 3.92 7.29 -1.00
CA HIS A 35 3.40 8.64 -1.03
C HIS A 35 4.54 9.67 -0.93
N GLY A 36 4.41 10.79 -1.65
CA GLY A 36 5.48 11.78 -1.77
C GLY A 36 6.63 11.40 -2.72
N ARG A 37 6.94 10.11 -2.88
CA ARG A 37 8.01 9.58 -3.78
C ARG A 37 9.42 10.03 -3.39
N PHE A 38 9.68 10.13 -2.09
CA PHE A 38 11.00 10.46 -1.52
C PHE A 38 11.35 9.47 -0.41
N CYS A 39 12.65 9.25 -0.22
CA CYS A 39 13.20 8.37 0.82
C CYS A 39 13.47 9.12 2.13
N GLU A 40 12.59 10.07 2.48
CA GLU A 40 12.78 10.96 3.62
C GLU A 40 11.60 10.87 4.57
N GLY A 41 11.88 10.50 5.82
CA GLY A 41 10.89 10.46 6.90
C GLY A 41 9.76 9.44 6.69
N ILE A 42 8.65 9.66 7.40
CA ILE A 42 7.43 8.86 7.30
C ILE A 42 6.64 9.38 6.10
N ASN A 43 6.73 8.68 4.98
CA ASN A 43 6.25 9.14 3.68
C ASN A 43 4.73 8.95 3.49
N ASP A 44 4.13 7.93 4.09
CA ASP A 44 2.69 7.61 4.01
C ASP A 44 1.90 7.97 5.29
N GLN A 45 2.56 8.64 6.24
CA GLN A 45 2.06 8.98 7.59
C GLN A 45 1.82 7.76 8.52
N VAL A 46 2.51 6.65 8.27
CA VAL A 46 2.52 5.46 9.15
C VAL A 46 3.97 5.05 9.46
N ALA A 47 4.36 5.05 10.74
CA ALA A 47 5.78 4.98 11.11
C ALA A 47 6.41 3.60 10.90
N ASP A 48 5.62 2.54 10.96
CA ASP A 48 6.06 1.16 10.74
C ASP A 48 6.10 0.73 9.26
N THR A 49 5.77 1.63 8.33
CA THR A 49 5.87 1.37 6.88
C THR A 49 7.23 1.84 6.36
N PRO A 50 8.09 0.93 5.83
CA PRO A 50 9.39 1.32 5.27
C PRO A 50 9.26 2.32 4.11
N ALA A 51 10.24 3.23 4.01
CA ALA A 51 10.25 4.25 2.97
C ALA A 51 10.38 3.64 1.57
N GLN A 52 9.61 4.18 0.62
CA GLN A 52 9.57 3.70 -0.77
C GLN A 52 9.49 4.88 -1.74
N ALA A 53 10.36 4.91 -2.75
CA ALA A 53 10.43 6.02 -3.71
C ALA A 53 9.36 5.94 -4.83
N GLY A 54 8.74 4.79 -5.02
CA GLY A 54 7.68 4.62 -6.02
C GLY A 54 7.09 3.22 -6.00
N GLY A 55 5.86 3.06 -6.50
CA GLY A 55 5.13 1.80 -6.51
C GLY A 55 5.84 0.68 -7.27
N SER A 56 5.74 -0.54 -6.75
CA SER A 56 6.28 -1.74 -7.38
C SER A 56 5.39 -2.23 -8.53
N SER A 57 5.93 -3.11 -9.36
CA SER A 57 5.19 -3.85 -10.39
C SER A 57 5.63 -5.31 -10.34
N GLY A 58 4.70 -6.26 -10.47
CA GLY A 58 4.98 -7.67 -10.24
C GLY A 58 5.17 -8.00 -8.76
N CYS A 59 6.12 -8.89 -8.46
CA CYS A 59 6.54 -9.24 -7.10
C CYS A 59 8.08 -9.18 -6.97
N PRO A 60 8.67 -7.98 -6.93
CA PRO A 60 10.12 -7.82 -6.99
C PRO A 60 10.76 -8.06 -5.62
N VAL A 61 11.02 -9.32 -5.29
CA VAL A 61 11.65 -9.73 -4.02
C VAL A 61 13.01 -9.03 -3.85
N GLY A 62 13.23 -8.45 -2.66
CA GLY A 62 14.48 -7.76 -2.33
C GLY A 62 14.61 -6.35 -2.92
N ARG A 63 13.52 -5.78 -3.44
CA ARG A 63 13.51 -4.40 -3.93
C ARG A 63 13.77 -3.44 -2.78
N ASP A 64 14.74 -2.56 -3.01
CA ASP A 64 15.11 -1.48 -2.09
C ASP A 64 15.30 -0.21 -2.93
N SER A 65 14.29 0.65 -2.92
CA SER A 65 14.32 1.93 -3.59
C SER A 65 14.91 3.05 -2.73
N CYS A 66 15.13 2.77 -1.44
CA CYS A 66 15.58 3.73 -0.43
C CYS A 66 16.70 3.13 0.44
N PRO A 67 17.88 2.82 -0.14
CA PRO A 67 18.93 2.05 0.55
C PRO A 67 19.59 2.77 1.73
N ASP A 68 19.46 4.08 1.79
CA ASP A 68 19.93 4.90 2.92
C ASP A 68 18.88 4.99 4.06
N SER A 69 17.70 4.40 3.87
CA SER A 69 16.63 4.29 4.87
C SER A 69 16.50 2.85 5.40
N PRO A 70 16.03 2.64 6.63
CA PRO A 70 15.82 1.29 7.16
C PRO A 70 14.68 0.53 6.44
N GLY A 71 14.93 -0.74 6.13
CA GLY A 71 13.93 -1.66 5.59
C GLY A 71 14.04 -1.85 4.07
N LEU A 72 13.29 -2.82 3.55
CA LEU A 72 13.09 -3.01 2.12
C LEU A 72 11.76 -2.38 1.72
N ASP A 73 11.57 -2.15 0.42
CA ASP A 73 10.29 -1.68 -0.10
C ASP A 73 9.17 -2.65 0.36
N PRO A 74 8.05 -2.14 0.89
CA PRO A 74 6.97 -2.96 1.45
C PRO A 74 6.10 -3.61 0.34
N ILE A 75 6.71 -4.46 -0.49
CA ILE A 75 6.09 -5.09 -1.67
C ILE A 75 4.89 -6.00 -1.34
N HIS A 76 4.77 -6.45 -0.09
CA HIS A 76 3.65 -7.28 0.37
C HIS A 76 2.49 -6.44 0.93
N ASN A 77 2.66 -5.13 1.05
CA ASN A 77 1.65 -4.25 1.60
C ASN A 77 0.53 -4.00 0.59
N PHE A 78 -0.73 -4.03 1.05
CA PHE A 78 -1.88 -3.75 0.19
C PHE A 78 -1.89 -2.33 -0.39
N MET A 79 -1.17 -1.37 0.21
CA MET A 79 -1.07 0.01 -0.27
C MET A 79 0.07 0.25 -1.27
N ASP A 80 0.84 -0.79 -1.64
CA ASP A 80 1.75 -0.76 -2.78
C ASP A 80 1.00 -1.14 -4.09
N TYR A 81 1.69 -1.05 -5.24
CA TYR A 81 1.18 -1.46 -6.55
C TYR A 81 1.62 -2.87 -6.99
N SER A 82 2.25 -3.64 -6.10
CA SER A 82 2.60 -5.03 -6.34
C SER A 82 1.37 -5.88 -6.72
N ASP A 83 1.59 -6.95 -7.47
CA ASP A 83 0.51 -7.82 -7.98
C ASP A 83 -0.27 -8.50 -6.85
N ASP A 84 -1.53 -8.86 -7.11
CA ASP A 84 -2.41 -9.62 -6.18
C ASP A 84 -1.77 -10.93 -5.65
N THR A 85 -0.83 -11.51 -6.38
CA THR A 85 -0.11 -12.72 -5.96
C THR A 85 0.93 -12.45 -4.88
N CYS A 86 1.38 -11.20 -4.75
CA CYS A 86 2.44 -10.73 -3.86
C CYS A 86 1.91 -10.07 -2.59
N THR A 87 0.83 -9.29 -2.68
CA THR A 87 0.29 -8.53 -1.55
C THR A 87 -0.45 -9.42 -0.56
N THR A 88 -0.26 -9.19 0.73
CA THR A 88 -0.80 -10.03 1.82
C THR A 88 -1.20 -9.29 3.09
N GLU A 89 -0.77 -8.05 3.31
CA GLU A 89 -0.89 -7.43 4.64
C GLU A 89 -1.12 -5.91 4.64
N PHE A 90 -1.70 -5.45 5.76
CA PHE A 90 -1.51 -4.10 6.30
C PHE A 90 -0.53 -4.19 7.47
N THR A 91 0.13 -3.09 7.81
CA THR A 91 0.93 -3.01 9.03
C THR A 91 0.05 -2.72 10.27
N PRO A 92 0.52 -3.04 11.49
CA PRO A 92 -0.21 -2.69 12.71
C PRO A 92 -0.57 -1.20 12.84
N GLU A 93 0.34 -0.29 12.48
CA GLU A 93 0.03 1.15 12.56
C GLU A 93 -0.85 1.64 11.41
N GLN A 94 -0.87 0.95 10.26
CA GLN A 94 -1.89 1.19 9.23
C GLN A 94 -3.29 0.83 9.77
N GLU A 95 -3.43 -0.29 10.47
CA GLU A 95 -4.70 -0.65 11.12
C GLU A 95 -5.13 0.40 12.15
N GLU A 96 -4.20 0.87 12.99
CA GLU A 96 -4.47 1.93 13.95
C GLU A 96 -4.93 3.22 13.24
N ARG A 97 -4.22 3.64 12.19
CA ARG A 97 -4.61 4.80 11.40
C ARG A 97 -6.00 4.65 10.81
N MET A 98 -6.35 3.48 10.26
CA MET A 98 -7.69 3.22 9.72
C MET A 98 -8.78 3.42 10.79
N HIS A 99 -8.56 2.95 12.02
CA HIS A 99 -9.47 3.17 13.14
C HIS A 99 -9.59 4.66 13.50
N GLN A 100 -8.46 5.36 13.61
CA GLN A 100 -8.44 6.80 13.91
C GLN A 100 -9.20 7.62 12.85
N GLN A 101 -8.99 7.33 11.56
CA GLN A 101 -9.66 8.02 10.46
C GLN A 101 -11.17 7.72 10.43
N PHE A 102 -11.57 6.48 10.75
CA PHE A 102 -12.99 6.14 10.89
C PHE A 102 -13.64 6.94 12.03
N ASP A 103 -13.00 6.97 13.21
CA ASP A 103 -13.52 7.69 14.37
C ASP A 103 -13.67 9.19 14.11
N VAL A 104 -12.72 9.80 13.39
CA VAL A 104 -12.76 11.24 13.07
C VAL A 104 -13.82 11.58 12.02
N TYR A 105 -13.90 10.81 10.93
CA TYR A 105 -14.65 11.24 9.74
C TYR A 105 -15.94 10.45 9.46
N ARG A 106 -16.13 9.30 10.08
CA ARG A 106 -17.14 8.32 9.65
C ARG A 106 -17.98 7.75 10.77
N ARG A 107 -17.51 7.83 12.01
CA ARG A 107 -18.28 7.43 13.18
C ARG A 107 -19.51 8.31 13.30
N TRP A 108 -20.67 7.67 13.23
CA TRP A 108 -21.94 8.33 13.46
C TRP A 108 -22.03 8.77 14.93
N GLN A 109 -22.42 10.03 15.16
CA GLN A 109 -22.41 10.65 16.48
C GLN A 109 -23.79 10.78 17.16
N GLY A 110 -24.85 10.19 16.60
CA GLY A 110 -26.20 10.29 17.16
C GLY A 110 -26.93 11.53 16.72
#